data_AF-A0A934F3L4-F1
#
_entry.id   AF-A0A934F3L4-F1
#
_cell.length_a   1.000
_cell.length_b   1.000
_cell.length_c   1.000
_cell.angle_alpha   90.00
_cell.angle_beta   90.00
_cell.angle_gamma   90.00
#
_symmetry.space_group_name_H-M   'P 1'
#
loop_
_entity.id
_entity.type
_entity.pdbx_description
1 polymer ?
#
loop_
_entity_poly.entity_id
_entity_poly.type
_entity_poly.pdbx_seq_one_letter_code
_entity_poly.pdbx_strand_id
1 'polypeptide(L)'
;MNSRSSTAPAAAVRPDLVWIHDGVRHRATVWPDVTFAREGSAGRWIKAEPSDGALASAALGVGPAAWRRFLEFVPAAEREFLERFTFSRLGALLVLVRCPGLLAELTSTPALTAYLAAHRSLRGGGEARWAEIAAVQEREGIFGVLQWLGLPSSRQTLGILRQISDPDLPVRLLEPLRSALWEPEVIWSLAHTAPLTDEQLARACHALAA
;
A
#
# COMPACT_ATOMS: atom_id res chain seq x y z
N MET A 1 32.17 -14.81 46.98
CA MET A 1 31.01 -13.92 46.81
C MET A 1 30.89 -13.61 45.32
N ASN A 2 30.02 -14.34 44.60
CA ASN A 2 29.79 -14.15 43.17
C ASN A 2 28.59 -13.22 42.98
N SER A 3 28.86 -11.94 42.72
CA SER A 3 27.83 -10.99 42.28
C SER A 3 27.45 -11.30 40.83
N ARG A 4 26.33 -12.00 40.64
CA ARG A 4 25.65 -12.08 39.35
C ARG A 4 25.01 -10.73 39.07
N SER A 5 25.63 -9.95 38.19
CA SER A 5 24.99 -8.77 37.59
C SER A 5 23.82 -9.25 36.74
N SER A 6 22.62 -9.14 37.29
CA SER A 6 21.37 -9.31 36.57
C SER A 6 21.20 -8.13 35.63
N THR A 7 21.67 -8.26 34.39
CA THR A 7 21.34 -7.33 33.32
C THR A 7 19.85 -7.48 33.02
N ALA A 8 19.03 -6.59 33.56
CA ALA A 8 17.64 -6.47 33.14
C ALA A 8 17.63 -6.22 31.62
N PRO A 9 16.77 -6.89 30.84
CA PRO A 9 16.68 -6.62 29.41
C PRO A 9 16.31 -5.14 29.23
N ALA A 10 17.16 -4.39 28.51
CA ALA A 10 16.85 -3.03 28.10
C ALA A 10 15.49 -3.06 27.39
N ALA A 11 14.56 -2.21 27.83
CA ALA A 11 13.24 -2.09 27.21
C ALA A 11 13.44 -1.94 25.69
N ALA A 12 12.83 -2.83 24.91
CA ALA A 12 13.00 -2.85 23.46
C ALA A 12 12.63 -1.47 22.90
N VAL A 13 13.63 -0.74 22.41
CA VAL A 13 13.43 0.56 21.75
C VAL A 13 12.55 0.29 20.54
N ARG A 14 11.33 0.83 20.56
CA ARG A 14 10.37 0.76 19.45
C ARG A 14 10.95 1.52 18.26
N PRO A 15 11.39 0.84 17.19
CA PRO A 15 12.13 1.51 16.13
C PRO A 15 11.14 2.13 15.13
N ASP A 16 11.15 3.46 15.05
CA ASP A 16 10.55 4.17 13.92
C ASP A 16 11.24 3.72 12.61
N LEU A 17 10.48 3.65 11.52
CA LEU A 17 11.05 3.48 10.20
C LEU A 17 11.54 4.84 9.71
N VAL A 18 12.78 4.92 9.26
CA VAL A 18 13.38 6.15 8.74
C VAL A 18 14.03 5.86 7.40
N TRP A 19 13.81 6.74 6.43
CA TRP A 19 14.44 6.68 5.10
C TRP A 19 14.70 8.07 4.55
N ILE A 20 15.37 8.17 3.41
CA ILE A 20 15.69 9.43 2.73
C ILE A 20 15.02 9.44 1.36
N HIS A 21 14.45 10.58 0.99
CA HIS A 21 13.95 10.87 -0.36
C HIS A 21 14.26 12.34 -0.66
N ASP A 22 14.88 12.60 -1.82
CA ASP A 22 15.28 13.94 -2.27
C ASP A 22 16.04 14.75 -1.21
N GLY A 23 16.96 14.09 -0.49
CA GLY A 23 17.77 14.70 0.57
C GLY A 23 17.01 14.99 1.87
N VAL A 24 15.70 14.72 1.93
CA VAL A 24 14.87 14.90 3.11
C VAL A 24 14.70 13.56 3.83
N ARG A 25 14.83 13.57 5.16
CA ARG A 25 14.53 12.39 5.98
C ARG A 25 13.03 12.27 6.20
N HIS A 26 12.53 11.07 5.98
CA HIS A 26 11.15 10.69 6.22
C HIS A 26 11.09 9.67 7.35
N ARG A 27 9.93 9.60 8.01
CA ARG A 27 9.71 8.72 9.14
C ARG A 27 8.29 8.20 9.18
N ALA A 28 8.13 6.94 9.57
CA ALA A 28 6.87 6.39 10.06
C ALA A 28 7.10 5.93 11.52
N THR A 29 6.30 6.44 12.44
CA THR A 29 6.37 6.02 13.85
C THR A 29 5.86 4.60 14.03
N VAL A 30 6.26 3.96 15.13
CA VAL A 30 5.80 2.62 15.51
C VAL A 30 4.27 2.52 15.70
N TRP A 31 3.72 1.34 15.44
CA TRP A 31 2.32 0.98 15.75
C TRP A 31 2.00 1.12 17.26
N PRO A 32 0.76 1.47 17.68
CA PRO A 32 -0.45 1.75 16.88
C PRO A 32 -0.55 3.18 16.34
N ASP A 33 0.24 4.11 16.87
CA ASP A 33 0.14 5.53 16.56
C ASP A 33 0.98 5.91 15.32
N VAL A 34 0.91 5.10 14.26
CA VAL A 34 1.72 5.28 13.06
C VAL A 34 1.40 6.63 12.43
N THR A 35 2.40 7.50 12.43
CA THR A 35 2.34 8.84 11.87
C THR A 35 3.50 8.99 10.89
N PHE A 36 3.15 9.36 9.66
CA PHE A 36 4.12 9.75 8.66
C PHE A 36 4.56 11.20 8.87
N ALA A 37 5.86 11.41 8.81
CA ALA A 37 6.48 12.71 8.99
C ALA A 37 7.69 12.88 8.07
N ARG A 38 8.05 14.14 7.82
CA ARG A 38 9.32 14.53 7.22
C ARG A 38 10.10 15.43 8.16
N GLU A 39 11.42 15.39 8.08
CA GLU A 39 12.29 16.29 8.82
C GLU A 39 12.21 17.70 8.21
N GLY A 40 11.91 18.69 9.06
CA GLY A 40 11.86 20.10 8.66
C GLY A 40 13.20 20.79 8.93
N SER A 41 13.46 21.10 10.19
CA SER A 41 14.76 21.51 10.70
C SER A 41 15.41 20.34 11.44
N ALA A 42 16.73 20.37 11.66
CA ALA A 42 17.46 19.29 12.33
C ALA A 42 16.75 18.80 13.61
N GLY A 43 16.37 17.52 13.63
CA GLY A 43 15.66 16.86 14.73
C GLY A 43 14.16 17.16 14.85
N ARG A 44 13.62 18.11 14.08
CA ARG A 44 12.19 18.46 14.10
C ARG A 44 11.43 17.72 13.01
N TRP A 45 10.53 16.83 13.43
CA TRP A 45 9.63 16.10 12.56
C TRP A 45 8.30 16.84 12.38
N ILE A 46 7.86 16.99 11.14
CA ILE A 46 6.59 17.61 10.78
C ILE A 46 5.72 16.54 10.16
N LYS A 47 4.49 16.37 10.68
CA LYS A 47 3.50 15.45 10.10
C LYS A 47 3.30 15.81 8.63
N ALA A 48 3.52 14.84 7.76
CA ALA A 48 3.45 15.04 6.33
C ALA A 48 3.08 13.71 5.66
N GLU A 49 2.22 13.82 4.66
CA GLU A 49 1.89 12.70 3.81
C GLU A 49 3.06 12.42 2.86
N PRO A 50 3.58 11.18 2.78
CA PRO A 50 4.63 10.87 1.83
C PRO A 50 4.08 10.97 0.40
N SER A 51 4.91 11.44 -0.53
CA SER A 51 4.63 11.35 -1.96
C SER A 51 4.80 9.92 -2.46
N ASP A 52 4.29 9.61 -3.65
CA ASP A 52 4.50 8.33 -4.32
C ASP A 52 6.01 8.04 -4.48
N GLY A 53 6.80 9.06 -4.83
CA GLY A 53 8.26 8.97 -4.90
C GLY A 53 8.93 8.69 -3.54
N ALA A 54 8.43 9.30 -2.46
CA ALA A 54 8.92 9.04 -1.12
C ALA A 54 8.61 7.61 -0.66
N LEU A 55 7.43 7.09 -0.98
CA LEU A 55 7.06 5.69 -0.69
C LEU A 55 7.90 4.71 -1.52
N ALA A 56 8.11 4.98 -2.81
CA ALA A 56 8.97 4.15 -3.66
C ALA A 56 10.42 4.12 -3.15
N SER A 57 10.95 5.28 -2.73
CA SER A 57 12.30 5.36 -2.13
C SER A 57 12.40 4.60 -0.80
N ALA A 58 11.30 4.53 -0.04
CA ALA A 58 11.27 3.79 1.22
C ALA A 58 11.49 2.29 1.03
N ALA A 59 11.11 1.72 -0.13
CA ALA A 59 11.37 0.32 -0.46
C ALA A 59 12.87 -0.02 -0.38
N LEU A 60 13.72 0.92 -0.81
CA LEU A 60 15.18 0.82 -0.79
C LEU A 60 15.78 1.27 0.54
N GLY A 61 15.24 2.34 1.13
CA GLY A 61 15.79 2.96 2.35
C GLY A 61 15.47 2.20 3.63
N VAL A 62 14.33 1.50 3.69
CA VAL A 62 13.96 0.68 4.84
C VAL A 62 14.46 -0.75 4.61
N GLY A 63 15.54 -1.15 5.28
CA GLY A 63 16.08 -2.49 5.13
C GLY A 63 15.16 -3.59 5.69
N PRO A 64 15.29 -4.87 5.24
CA PRO A 64 14.49 -5.98 5.74
C PRO A 64 14.56 -6.18 7.27
N ALA A 65 15.72 -5.91 7.88
CA ALA A 65 15.88 -6.02 9.33
C ALA A 65 15.09 -4.95 10.11
N ALA A 66 15.08 -3.70 9.62
CA ALA A 66 14.29 -2.62 10.23
C ALA A 66 12.80 -2.90 10.08
N TRP A 67 12.37 -3.35 8.89
CA TRP A 67 10.99 -3.76 8.64
C TRP A 67 10.53 -4.89 9.57
N ARG A 68 11.31 -5.97 9.70
CA ARG A 68 10.99 -7.08 10.60
C ARG A 68 10.82 -6.64 12.04
N ARG A 69 11.72 -5.79 12.54
CA ARG A 69 11.62 -5.23 13.90
C ARG A 69 10.41 -4.35 14.09
N PHE A 70 10.01 -3.60 13.06
CA PHE A 70 8.78 -2.80 13.11
C PHE A 70 7.54 -3.71 13.21
N LEU A 71 7.49 -4.80 12.43
CA LEU A 71 6.38 -5.75 12.42
C LEU A 71 6.20 -6.51 13.76
N GLU A 72 7.21 -6.57 14.63
CA GLU A 72 7.07 -7.13 15.99
C GLU A 72 6.03 -6.39 16.85
N PHE A 73 5.72 -5.13 16.52
CA PHE A 73 4.74 -4.30 17.22
C PHE A 73 3.38 -4.22 16.52
N VAL A 74 3.25 -4.82 15.34
CA VAL A 74 2.03 -4.80 14.53
C VAL A 74 1.17 -6.01 14.89
N PRO A 75 -0.16 -5.86 15.06
CA PRO A 75 -1.03 -6.99 15.38
C PRO A 75 -1.07 -8.00 14.23
N ALA A 76 -1.46 -9.24 14.56
CA ALA A 76 -1.23 -10.39 13.69
C ALA A 76 -1.88 -10.25 12.30
N ALA A 77 -3.11 -9.74 12.22
CA ALA A 77 -3.86 -9.62 10.97
C ALA A 77 -3.24 -8.56 10.04
N GLU A 78 -2.90 -7.40 10.59
CA GLU A 78 -2.22 -6.31 9.90
C GLU A 78 -0.83 -6.73 9.45
N ARG A 79 -0.10 -7.45 10.30
CA ARG A 79 1.23 -7.97 9.96
C ARG A 79 1.15 -8.96 8.80
N GLU A 80 0.22 -9.93 8.86
CA GLU A 80 0.02 -10.92 7.79
C GLU A 80 -0.29 -10.23 6.46
N PHE A 81 -1.15 -9.20 6.48
CA PHE A 81 -1.42 -8.39 5.29
C PHE A 81 -0.16 -7.69 4.77
N LEU A 82 0.60 -7.01 5.66
CA LEU A 82 1.79 -6.25 5.29
C LEU A 82 2.94 -7.12 4.77
N GLU A 83 3.08 -8.35 5.28
CA GLU A 83 4.13 -9.30 4.88
C GLU A 83 3.97 -9.80 3.44
N ARG A 84 2.81 -9.60 2.82
CA ARG A 84 2.58 -9.92 1.41
C ARG A 84 3.31 -8.99 0.46
N PHE A 85 3.64 -7.78 0.91
CA PHE A 85 4.26 -6.75 0.08
C PHE A 85 5.76 -6.70 0.35
N THR A 86 6.55 -6.70 -0.72
CA THR A 86 8.00 -6.53 -0.67
C THR A 86 8.37 -5.09 -0.97
N PHE A 87 7.93 -4.57 -2.12
CA PHE A 87 8.31 -3.25 -2.61
C PHE A 87 7.35 -2.15 -2.14
N SER A 88 6.05 -2.44 -2.09
CA SER A 88 5.00 -1.47 -1.77
C SER A 88 4.59 -1.49 -0.31
N ARG A 89 5.31 -2.21 0.55
CA ARG A 89 4.99 -2.39 1.98
C ARG A 89 4.75 -1.09 2.77
N LEU A 90 5.46 0.00 2.45
CA LEU A 90 5.20 1.31 3.09
C LEU A 90 3.94 1.97 2.54
N GLY A 91 3.61 1.75 1.26
CA GLY A 91 2.33 2.14 0.69
C GLY A 91 1.18 1.34 1.30
N ALA A 92 1.36 0.02 1.49
CA ALA A 92 0.39 -0.83 2.18
C ALA A 92 0.19 -0.40 3.64
N LEU A 93 1.27 -0.09 4.36
CA LEU A 93 1.19 0.48 5.71
C LEU A 93 0.42 1.80 5.72
N LEU A 94 0.69 2.68 4.76
CA LEU A 94 -0.03 3.95 4.66
C LEU A 94 -1.52 3.73 4.45
N VAL A 95 -1.91 2.88 3.49
CA VAL A 95 -3.32 2.54 3.22
C VAL A 95 -3.98 1.98 4.47
N LEU A 96 -3.33 1.05 5.17
CA LEU A 96 -3.83 0.43 6.39
C LEU A 96 -4.08 1.46 7.51
N VAL A 97 -3.14 2.38 7.71
CA VAL A 97 -3.25 3.43 8.74
C VAL A 97 -4.34 4.44 8.40
N ARG A 98 -4.54 4.72 7.11
CA ARG A 98 -5.50 5.72 6.63
C ARG A 98 -6.91 5.18 6.48
N CYS A 99 -7.03 3.89 6.15
CA CYS A 99 -8.30 3.22 5.90
C CYS A 99 -8.31 1.83 6.56
N PRO A 100 -8.23 1.73 7.90
CA PRO A 100 -8.15 0.44 8.59
C PRO A 100 -9.38 -0.45 8.35
N GLY A 101 -10.54 0.16 8.09
CA GLY A 101 -11.78 -0.55 7.75
C GLY A 101 -11.73 -1.34 6.43
N LEU A 102 -10.70 -1.17 5.60
CA LEU A 102 -10.50 -1.91 4.35
C LEU A 102 -9.66 -3.19 4.50
N LEU A 103 -9.15 -3.51 5.70
CA LEU A 103 -8.21 -4.61 5.88
C LEU A 103 -8.75 -5.95 5.34
N ALA A 104 -10.02 -6.28 5.58
CA ALA A 104 -10.60 -7.55 5.14
C ALA A 104 -10.68 -7.63 3.60
N GLU A 105 -11.09 -6.55 2.96
CA GLU A 105 -11.20 -6.43 1.51
C GLU A 105 -9.84 -6.45 0.83
N LEU A 106 -8.86 -5.76 1.38
CA LEU A 106 -7.49 -5.71 0.86
C LEU A 106 -6.74 -7.02 1.09
N THR A 107 -7.01 -7.72 2.19
CA THR A 107 -6.53 -9.09 2.38
C THR A 107 -7.12 -10.02 1.32
N SER A 108 -8.38 -9.84 0.96
CA SER A 108 -9.00 -10.64 -0.11
C SER A 108 -8.52 -10.22 -1.51
N THR A 109 -8.20 -8.93 -1.72
CA THR A 109 -7.89 -8.33 -3.02
C THR A 109 -6.66 -7.39 -2.92
N PRO A 110 -5.44 -7.94 -2.78
CA PRO A 110 -4.26 -7.14 -2.42
C PRO A 110 -3.86 -6.10 -3.45
N ALA A 111 -4.07 -6.39 -4.73
CA ALA A 111 -3.74 -5.48 -5.83
C ALA A 111 -4.45 -4.12 -5.70
N LEU A 112 -5.61 -4.07 -5.04
CA LEU A 112 -6.32 -2.81 -4.78
C LEU A 112 -5.52 -1.85 -3.88
N THR A 113 -4.59 -2.37 -3.09
CA THR A 113 -3.68 -1.56 -2.26
C THR A 113 -2.83 -0.63 -3.10
N ALA A 114 -2.36 -1.06 -4.28
CA ALA A 114 -1.58 -0.22 -5.18
C ALA A 114 -2.42 0.94 -5.75
N TYR A 115 -3.69 0.68 -6.11
CA TYR A 115 -4.63 1.71 -6.54
C TYR A 115 -4.90 2.75 -5.44
N LEU A 116 -5.13 2.29 -4.21
CA LEU A 116 -5.35 3.16 -3.06
C LEU A 116 -4.09 3.97 -2.72
N ALA A 117 -2.91 3.37 -2.76
CA ALA A 117 -1.65 4.08 -2.51
C ALA A 117 -1.38 5.16 -3.58
N ALA A 118 -1.69 4.88 -4.85
CA ALA A 118 -1.46 5.78 -5.99
C ALA A 118 -2.67 6.69 -6.32
N HIS A 119 -3.70 6.76 -5.47
CA HIS A 119 -4.96 7.41 -5.81
C HIS A 119 -4.81 8.87 -6.22
N ARG A 120 -3.84 9.60 -5.64
CA ARG A 120 -3.56 11.01 -5.95
C ARG A 120 -3.25 11.18 -7.44
N SER A 121 -2.28 10.39 -7.89
CA SER A 121 -1.79 10.38 -9.27
C SER A 121 -2.88 9.91 -10.24
N LEU A 122 -3.60 8.83 -9.91
CA LEU A 122 -4.67 8.27 -10.75
C LEU A 122 -5.87 9.21 -10.93
N ARG A 123 -6.14 10.06 -9.93
CA ARG A 123 -7.26 11.01 -9.95
C ARG A 123 -6.84 12.41 -10.45
N GLY A 124 -5.57 12.60 -10.83
CA GLY A 124 -5.04 13.91 -11.23
C GLY A 124 -5.05 14.95 -10.11
N GLY A 125 -5.12 14.51 -8.85
CA GLY A 125 -5.21 15.38 -7.67
C GLY A 125 -3.85 15.62 -7.02
N GLY A 126 -3.60 16.85 -6.58
CA GLY A 126 -2.38 17.19 -5.83
C GLY A 126 -2.39 16.70 -4.38
N GLU A 127 -3.56 16.43 -3.80
CA GLU A 127 -3.74 16.12 -2.37
C GLU A 127 -4.29 14.72 -2.13
N ALA A 128 -3.89 14.11 -1.01
CA ALA A 128 -4.45 12.84 -0.57
C ALA A 128 -5.88 13.01 -0.05
N ARG A 129 -6.79 12.12 -0.47
CA ARG A 129 -8.23 12.18 -0.14
C ARG A 129 -8.67 11.02 0.75
N TRP A 130 -7.84 10.65 1.73
CA TRP A 130 -8.08 9.53 2.63
C TRP A 130 -9.41 9.61 3.39
N ALA A 131 -9.81 10.81 3.84
CA ALA A 131 -11.08 11.01 4.52
C ALA A 131 -12.29 10.70 3.61
N GLU A 132 -12.18 11.02 2.32
CA GLU A 132 -13.21 10.71 1.33
C GLU A 132 -13.26 9.20 1.06
N ILE A 133 -12.10 8.55 0.89
CA ILE A 133 -12.01 7.10 0.71
C ILE A 133 -12.66 6.36 1.88
N ALA A 134 -12.33 6.76 3.13
CA ALA A 134 -12.92 6.17 4.32
C ALA A 134 -14.44 6.37 4.36
N ALA A 135 -14.93 7.58 4.05
CA ALA A 135 -16.36 7.88 4.02
C ALA A 135 -17.11 7.09 2.93
N VAL A 136 -16.49 6.88 1.77
CA VAL A 136 -17.05 6.05 0.69
C VAL A 136 -17.11 4.59 1.13
N GLN A 137 -16.04 4.06 1.72
CA GLN A 137 -16.01 2.69 2.23
C GLN A 137 -17.11 2.45 3.27
N GLU A 138 -17.31 3.38 4.21
CA GLU A 138 -18.33 3.26 5.25
C GLU A 138 -19.76 3.23 4.68
N ARG A 139 -20.03 4.03 3.63
CA ARG A 139 -21.38 4.18 3.05
C ARG A 139 -21.71 3.14 2.00
N GLU A 140 -20.75 2.80 1.16
CA GLU A 140 -20.96 2.06 -0.09
C GLU A 140 -20.07 0.80 -0.19
N GLY A 141 -19.25 0.54 0.84
CA GLY A 141 -18.36 -0.60 0.89
C GLY A 141 -17.32 -0.60 -0.24
N ILE A 142 -16.83 -1.79 -0.56
CA ILE A 142 -15.78 -1.99 -1.56
C ILE A 142 -16.18 -1.54 -2.97
N PHE A 143 -17.46 -1.64 -3.32
CA PHE A 143 -17.97 -1.27 -4.63
C PHE A 143 -17.97 0.26 -4.82
N GLY A 144 -18.31 1.02 -3.77
CA GLY A 144 -18.11 2.46 -3.78
C GLY A 144 -16.64 2.85 -3.93
N VAL A 145 -15.74 2.14 -3.25
CA VAL A 145 -14.29 2.38 -3.36
C VAL A 145 -13.78 2.11 -4.77
N LEU A 146 -14.21 1.03 -5.43
CA LEU A 146 -13.88 0.78 -6.83
C LEU A 146 -14.32 1.92 -7.74
N GLN A 147 -15.58 2.35 -7.60
CA GLN A 147 -16.11 3.47 -8.39
C GLN A 147 -15.34 4.76 -8.14
N TRP A 148 -15.01 5.06 -6.88
CA TRP A 148 -14.25 6.24 -6.50
C TRP A 148 -12.85 6.24 -7.13
N LEU A 149 -12.21 5.07 -7.19
CA LEU A 149 -10.92 4.86 -7.89
C LEU A 149 -11.05 4.92 -9.43
N GLY A 150 -12.26 4.99 -9.98
CA GLY A 150 -12.52 4.97 -11.41
C GLY A 150 -12.43 3.57 -12.04
N LEU A 151 -12.59 2.52 -11.24
CA LEU A 151 -12.72 1.14 -11.68
C LEU A 151 -14.21 0.78 -11.84
N PRO A 152 -14.56 -0.17 -12.74
CA PRO A 152 -15.94 -0.63 -12.83
C PRO A 152 -16.37 -1.26 -11.51
N SER A 153 -17.49 -0.78 -10.96
CA SER A 153 -18.03 -1.23 -9.68
C SER A 153 -18.77 -2.57 -9.82
N SER A 154 -18.02 -3.66 -10.00
CA SER A 154 -18.58 -4.97 -10.30
C SER A 154 -17.86 -6.11 -9.56
N ARG A 155 -18.59 -7.21 -9.34
CA ARG A 155 -18.00 -8.46 -8.81
C ARG A 155 -16.94 -9.03 -9.75
N GLN A 156 -17.09 -8.83 -11.06
CA GLN A 156 -16.15 -9.31 -12.07
C GLN A 156 -14.81 -8.57 -11.96
N THR A 157 -14.84 -7.24 -11.80
CA THR A 157 -13.65 -6.42 -11.53
C THR A 157 -12.91 -6.92 -10.29
N LEU A 158 -13.62 -7.14 -9.17
CA LEU A 158 -13.00 -7.72 -7.98
C LEU A 158 -12.43 -9.11 -8.25
N GLY A 159 -13.17 -9.96 -8.97
CA GLY A 159 -12.71 -11.30 -9.35
C GLY A 159 -11.37 -11.26 -10.09
N ILE A 160 -11.25 -10.37 -11.09
CA ILE A 160 -10.01 -10.17 -11.84
C ILE A 160 -8.88 -9.67 -10.93
N LEU A 161 -9.14 -8.64 -10.11
CA LEU A 161 -8.11 -8.09 -9.21
C LEU A 161 -7.62 -9.12 -8.17
N ARG A 162 -8.45 -10.09 -7.77
CA ARG A 162 -8.07 -11.20 -6.89
C ARG A 162 -7.20 -12.25 -7.57
N GLN A 163 -7.27 -12.36 -8.88
CA GLN A 163 -6.46 -13.31 -9.66
C GLN A 163 -5.04 -12.79 -9.90
N ILE A 164 -4.76 -11.51 -9.63
CA ILE A 164 -3.42 -10.93 -9.74
C ILE A 164 -2.49 -11.60 -8.74
N SER A 165 -1.42 -12.20 -9.27
CA SER A 165 -0.50 -13.05 -8.51
C SER A 165 0.36 -12.25 -7.55
N ASP A 166 0.85 -11.10 -8.01
CA ASP A 166 1.76 -10.24 -7.25
C ASP A 166 0.98 -9.10 -6.58
N PRO A 167 0.98 -9.01 -5.24
CA PRO A 167 0.40 -7.87 -4.54
C PRO A 167 1.13 -6.54 -4.83
N ASP A 168 2.42 -6.58 -5.22
CA ASP A 168 3.22 -5.41 -5.61
C ASP A 168 2.95 -4.98 -7.06
N LEU A 169 1.67 -4.79 -7.41
CA LEU A 169 1.24 -4.39 -8.76
C LEU A 169 1.99 -3.12 -9.21
N PRO A 170 2.75 -3.17 -10.33
CA PRO A 170 3.54 -2.03 -10.76
C PRO A 170 2.71 -0.78 -11.07
N VAL A 171 3.15 0.38 -10.57
CA VAL A 171 2.45 1.67 -10.77
C VAL A 171 2.17 1.96 -12.24
N ARG A 172 3.10 1.62 -13.14
CA ARG A 172 2.95 1.80 -14.60
C ARG A 172 1.77 1.04 -15.20
N LEU A 173 1.28 -0.02 -14.55
CA LEU A 173 0.16 -0.83 -15.01
C LEU A 173 -1.18 -0.34 -14.44
N LEU A 174 -1.19 0.52 -13.41
CA LEU A 174 -2.42 0.91 -12.73
C LEU A 174 -3.39 1.63 -13.67
N GLU A 175 -2.90 2.65 -14.38
CA GLU A 175 -3.73 3.44 -15.30
C GLU A 175 -4.14 2.64 -16.55
N PRO A 176 -3.23 1.94 -17.26
CA PRO A 176 -3.63 1.08 -18.36
C PRO A 176 -4.66 0.02 -17.97
N LEU A 177 -4.45 -0.65 -16.83
CA LEU A 177 -5.39 -1.67 -16.35
C LEU A 177 -6.73 -1.05 -15.93
N ARG A 178 -6.71 0.14 -15.30
CA ARG A 178 -7.93 0.88 -14.93
C ARG A 178 -8.79 1.16 -16.16
N SER A 179 -8.18 1.62 -17.25
CA SER A 179 -8.86 1.87 -18.52
C SER A 179 -9.34 0.57 -19.17
N ALA A 180 -8.46 -0.44 -19.24
CA ALA A 180 -8.76 -1.71 -19.88
C ALA A 180 -9.89 -2.49 -19.20
N LEU A 181 -10.08 -2.33 -17.89
CA LEU A 181 -11.18 -2.95 -17.14
C LEU A 181 -12.56 -2.40 -17.52
N TRP A 182 -12.66 -1.35 -18.32
CA TRP A 182 -13.94 -0.90 -18.90
C TRP A 182 -14.26 -1.57 -20.24
N GLU A 183 -13.30 -2.24 -20.86
CA GLU A 183 -13.46 -2.87 -22.17
C GLU A 183 -13.96 -4.32 -22.05
N PRO A 184 -15.14 -4.67 -22.61
CA PRO A 184 -15.73 -6.00 -22.45
C PRO A 184 -14.80 -7.15 -22.86
N GLU A 185 -14.04 -6.97 -23.94
CA GLU A 185 -13.12 -7.98 -24.47
C GLU A 185 -11.96 -8.26 -23.50
N VAL A 186 -11.41 -7.20 -22.88
CA VAL A 186 -10.34 -7.35 -21.89
C VAL A 186 -10.86 -7.96 -20.61
N ILE A 187 -12.02 -7.52 -20.13
CA ILE A 187 -12.67 -8.12 -18.96
C ILE A 187 -12.86 -9.63 -19.19
N TRP A 188 -13.36 -10.02 -20.38
CA TRP A 188 -13.54 -11.43 -20.71
C TRP A 188 -12.21 -12.19 -20.73
N SER A 189 -11.18 -11.65 -21.39
CA SER A 189 -9.85 -12.27 -21.48
C SER A 189 -9.21 -12.46 -20.09
N LEU A 190 -9.24 -11.43 -19.26
CA LEU A 190 -8.66 -11.46 -17.91
C LEU A 190 -9.43 -12.38 -16.98
N ALA A 191 -10.77 -12.37 -17.02
CA ALA A 191 -11.58 -13.21 -16.14
C ALA A 191 -11.39 -14.72 -16.34
N HIS A 192 -10.98 -15.13 -17.55
CA HIS A 192 -10.74 -16.53 -17.92
C HIS A 192 -9.26 -16.93 -17.87
N THR A 193 -8.38 -16.02 -17.44
CA THR A 193 -6.94 -16.27 -17.32
C THR A 193 -6.55 -16.17 -15.85
N ALA A 194 -6.19 -17.29 -15.23
CA ALA A 194 -5.71 -17.31 -13.85
C ALA A 194 -4.53 -18.28 -13.69
N PRO A 195 -3.51 -17.95 -12.88
CA PRO A 195 -3.33 -16.66 -12.20
C PRO A 195 -2.84 -15.57 -13.16
N LEU A 196 -3.08 -14.28 -12.84
CA LEU A 196 -2.69 -13.14 -13.67
C LEU A 196 -1.30 -12.64 -13.26
N THR A 197 -0.35 -12.68 -14.19
CA THR A 197 1.01 -12.13 -14.04
C THR A 197 1.13 -10.74 -14.63
N ASP A 198 2.15 -9.98 -14.24
CA ASP A 198 2.47 -8.67 -14.81
C ASP A 198 2.56 -8.68 -16.34
N GLU A 199 3.12 -9.74 -16.92
CA GLU A 199 3.24 -9.88 -18.38
C GLU A 199 1.87 -10.06 -19.03
N GLN A 200 0.98 -10.87 -18.44
CA GLN A 200 -0.38 -11.04 -18.94
C GLN A 200 -1.19 -9.74 -18.84
N LEU A 201 -1.07 -9.01 -17.72
CA LEU A 201 -1.70 -7.70 -17.54
C LEU A 201 -1.18 -6.70 -18.58
N ALA A 202 0.14 -6.62 -18.77
CA ALA A 202 0.75 -5.73 -19.76
C ALA A 202 0.27 -6.06 -21.18
N ARG A 203 0.24 -7.34 -21.57
CA ARG A 203 -0.26 -7.76 -22.89
C ARG A 203 -1.72 -7.38 -23.10
N ALA A 204 -2.58 -7.62 -22.10
CA ALA A 204 -3.99 -7.24 -22.17
C ALA A 204 -4.19 -5.72 -22.30
N CYS A 205 -3.36 -4.92 -21.60
CA CYS A 205 -3.41 -3.47 -21.70
C CYS A 205 -2.86 -2.94 -23.04
N HIS A 206 -1.81 -3.57 -23.59
CA HIS A 206 -1.19 -3.14 -24.85
C HIS A 206 -2.02 -3.48 -26.09
N ALA A 207 -2.77 -4.58 -26.06
CA ALA A 207 -3.65 -4.97 -27.18
C ALA A 207 -4.72 -3.90 -27.50
N LEU A 208 -5.04 -3.02 -26.56
CA LEU A 208 -5.98 -1.89 -26.73
C LEU A 208 -5.33 -0.61 -27.27
N ALA A 209 -4.00 -0.50 -27.22
CA ALA A 209 -3.26 0.70 -27.62
C ALA A 209 -2.74 0.65 -29.07
N ALA A 210 -2.96 -0.47 -29.76
CA ALA A 210 -2.55 -0.73 -31.14
C ALA A 210 -3.75 -0.69 -32.08
#